data_AF-A0A7C5VX09-F1
#
_entry.id   AF-A0A7C5VX09-F1
#
_cell.length_a   1.000
_cell.length_b   1.000
_cell.length_c   1.000
_cell.angle_alpha   90.00
_cell.angle_beta   90.00
_cell.angle_gamma   90.00
#
_symmetry.space_group_name_H-M   'P 1'
#
loop_
_entity.id
_entity.type
_entity.pdbx_description
1 polymer ?
#
loop_
_entity_poly.entity_id
_entity_poly.type
_entity_poly.pdbx_seq_one_letter_code
_entity_poly.pdbx_strand_id
1 'polypeptide(L)'
;MQQELTAIRQLMQDSQNAYRAGDRERALRLARQACLDHFELVEIPLRVADPNFTFAMEVKFAQWRELIERGAPSSETERLLMDIESGLVEVERLVGGPGLAAPLFVGLASFSILFREG
;
A
#
# COMPACT_ATOMS: atom_id res chain seq x y z
N MET A 1 1.83 9.31 -10.07
CA MET A 1 0.73 9.21 -9.09
C MET A 1 -0.43 8.35 -9.62
N GLN A 2 -1.21 8.79 -10.62
CA GLN A 2 -2.36 7.97 -11.09
C GLN A 2 -1.97 6.57 -11.60
N GLN A 3 -0.81 6.47 -12.27
CA GLN A 3 -0.25 5.19 -12.72
C GLN A 3 0.06 4.26 -11.54
N GLU A 4 0.68 4.78 -10.48
CA GLU A 4 0.99 4.01 -9.26
C GLU A 4 -0.27 3.49 -8.58
N LEU A 5 -1.28 4.36 -8.40
CA LEU A 5 -2.54 3.96 -7.78
C LEU A 5 -3.28 2.90 -8.60
N THR A 6 -3.23 3.01 -9.93
CA THR A 6 -3.78 1.99 -10.83
C THR A 6 -3.04 0.66 -10.68
N ALA A 7 -1.71 0.69 -10.60
CA ALA A 7 -0.89 -0.50 -10.42
C ALA A 7 -1.16 -1.18 -9.06
N ILE A 8 -1.27 -0.41 -7.97
CA ILE A 8 -1.63 -0.92 -6.65
C ILE A 8 -2.97 -1.67 -6.70
N ARG A 9 -4.00 -1.07 -7.30
CA ARG A 9 -5.33 -1.69 -7.44
C ARG A 9 -5.28 -3.01 -8.21
N GLN A 10 -4.55 -3.04 -9.32
CA GLN A 10 -4.37 -4.27 -10.11
C GLN A 10 -3.68 -5.37 -9.29
N LEU A 11 -2.60 -5.02 -8.59
CA LEU A 11 -1.85 -5.96 -7.76
C LEU A 11 -2.65 -6.46 -6.55
N MET A 12 -3.49 -5.62 -5.95
CA MET A 12 -4.45 -6.03 -4.91
C MET A 12 -5.42 -7.09 -5.45
N GLN A 13 -6.00 -6.85 -6.62
CA GLN A 13 -6.93 -7.79 -7.26
C GLN A 13 -6.24 -9.11 -7.61
N ASP A 14 -5.06 -9.05 -8.23
CA ASP A 14 -4.29 -10.24 -8.62
C ASP A 14 -3.81 -11.04 -7.41
N SER A 15 -3.40 -10.35 -6.34
CA SER A 15 -3.01 -10.99 -5.08
C SER A 15 -4.19 -11.70 -4.43
N GLN A 16 -5.37 -11.07 -4.38
CA GLN A 16 -6.58 -11.69 -3.83
C GLN A 16 -7.01 -12.91 -4.66
N ASN A 17 -6.90 -12.83 -6.00
CA ASN A 17 -7.19 -13.95 -6.89
C ASN A 17 -6.22 -15.12 -6.65
N ALA A 18 -4.91 -14.85 -6.53
CA ALA A 18 -3.91 -15.86 -6.19
C ALA A 18 -4.19 -16.48 -4.81
N TYR A 19 -4.55 -15.65 -3.83
CA TYR A 19 -4.86 -16.11 -2.47
C TYR A 19 -6.08 -17.04 -2.45
N ARG A 20 -7.15 -16.69 -3.17
CA ARG A 20 -8.35 -17.53 -3.34
C ARG A 20 -8.06 -18.86 -4.05
N ALA A 21 -7.09 -18.87 -4.96
CA ALA A 21 -6.62 -20.09 -5.63
C ALA A 21 -5.71 -20.96 -4.75
N GLY A 22 -5.39 -20.53 -3.52
CA GLY A 22 -4.48 -21.23 -2.61
C GLY A 22 -3.00 -20.95 -2.87
N ASP A 23 -2.66 -20.11 -3.86
CA ASP A 23 -1.28 -19.71 -4.17
C ASP A 23 -0.85 -18.54 -3.28
N ARG A 24 -0.52 -18.87 -2.03
CA ARG A 24 -0.15 -17.89 -1.00
C ARG A 24 1.18 -17.22 -1.26
N GLU A 25 2.13 -17.94 -1.85
CA GLU A 25 3.43 -17.37 -2.21
C GLU A 25 3.27 -16.28 -3.28
N ARG A 26 2.49 -16.53 -4.32
CA ARG A 26 2.20 -15.53 -5.34
C ARG A 26 1.41 -14.36 -4.78
N ALA A 27 0.39 -14.62 -3.95
CA ALA A 27 -0.38 -13.57 -3.29
C ALA A 27 0.55 -12.62 -2.50
N LEU A 28 1.48 -13.18 -1.73
CA LEU A 28 2.41 -12.40 -0.92
C LEU A 28 3.44 -11.64 -1.77
N ARG A 29 3.93 -12.23 -2.87
CA ARG A 29 4.80 -11.51 -3.83
C ARG A 29 4.09 -10.29 -4.41
N LEU A 30 2.85 -10.45 -4.88
CA LEU A 30 2.06 -9.35 -5.45
C LEU A 30 1.74 -8.28 -4.40
N ALA A 31 1.44 -8.67 -3.16
CA ALA A 31 1.20 -7.74 -2.06
C ALA A 31 2.46 -6.92 -1.70
N ARG A 32 3.64 -7.55 -1.71
CA ARG A 32 4.91 -6.83 -1.56
C ARG A 32 5.18 -5.87 -2.71
N GLN A 33 4.91 -6.30 -3.95
CA GLN A 33 5.08 -5.45 -5.13
C GLN A 33 4.20 -4.20 -5.04
N ALA A 34 2.93 -4.34 -4.63
CA ALA A 34 2.04 -3.19 -4.44
C ALA A 34 2.59 -2.18 -3.42
N CYS A 35 3.21 -2.67 -2.34
CA CYS A 35 3.79 -1.85 -1.29
C CYS A 35 5.09 -1.18 -1.73
N LEU A 36 6.09 -1.96 -2.15
CA LEU A 36 7.46 -1.52 -2.37
C LEU A 36 7.64 -0.79 -3.70
N ASP A 37 7.00 -1.29 -4.77
CA ASP A 37 7.25 -0.75 -6.11
C ASP A 37 6.34 0.46 -6.41
N HIS A 38 5.21 0.57 -5.72
CA HIS A 38 4.19 1.57 -6.03
C HIS A 38 3.81 2.44 -4.83
N PHE A 39 3.42 1.86 -3.68
CA PHE A 39 2.96 2.68 -2.55
C PHE A 39 4.07 3.54 -1.95
N GLU A 40 5.32 3.08 -1.88
CA GLU A 40 6.47 3.91 -1.42
C GLU A 40 6.63 5.21 -2.25
N LEU A 41 6.34 5.15 -3.56
CA LEU A 41 6.40 6.35 -4.43
C LEU A 41 5.23 7.32 -4.16
N VAL A 42 4.08 6.78 -3.74
CA VAL A 42 2.89 7.54 -3.34
C VAL A 42 3.08 8.16 -1.95
N GLU A 43 3.80 7.46 -1.08
CA GLU A 43 4.01 7.80 0.31
C GLU A 43 4.70 9.16 0.49
N ILE A 44 5.69 9.49 -0.33
CA ILE A 44 6.48 10.73 -0.21
C ILE A 44 5.58 11.98 -0.23
N PRO A 45 4.79 12.24 -1.30
CA PRO A 45 3.89 13.39 -1.31
C PRO A 45 2.73 13.24 -0.33
N LEU A 46 2.27 12.02 -0.05
CA LEU A 46 1.20 11.80 0.93
C LEU A 46 1.64 12.18 2.34
N ARG A 47 2.88 11.85 2.73
CA ARG A 47 3.47 12.16 4.04
C ARG A 47 3.64 13.65 4.27
N VAL A 48 3.89 14.42 3.21
CA VAL A 48 3.88 15.89 3.27
C VAL A 48 2.46 16.42 3.49
N ALA A 49 1.46 15.82 2.83
CA ALA A 49 0.07 16.25 2.94
C ALA A 49 -0.57 15.86 4.29
N ASP A 50 -0.40 14.61 4.72
CA ASP A 50 -0.92 14.07 5.98
C ASP A 50 -0.08 12.86 6.45
N PRO A 51 0.89 13.07 7.37
CA PRO A 51 1.76 12.00 7.85
C PRO A 51 1.04 10.95 8.71
N ASN A 52 -0.05 11.32 9.39
CA ASN A 52 -0.83 10.38 10.20
C ASN A 52 -1.61 9.43 9.29
N PHE A 53 -2.18 9.97 8.21
CA PHE A 53 -2.87 9.16 7.21
C PHE A 53 -1.90 8.25 6.44
N THR A 54 -0.70 8.75 6.10
CA THR A 54 0.37 7.90 5.54
C THR A 54 0.66 6.70 6.42
N PHE A 55 0.91 6.92 7.71
CA PHE A 55 1.18 5.83 8.65
C PHE A 55 -0.01 4.85 8.76
N ALA A 56 -1.24 5.35 8.76
CA ALA A 56 -2.43 4.49 8.78
C ALA A 56 -2.51 3.58 7.53
N MET A 57 -2.12 4.07 6.36
CA MET A 57 -2.05 3.27 5.14
C MET A 57 -0.94 2.23 5.20
N GLU A 58 0.27 2.58 5.66
CA GLU A 58 1.39 1.65 5.86
C GLU A 58 1.00 0.47 6.76
N VAL A 59 0.31 0.77 7.87
CA VAL A 59 -0.19 -0.26 8.79
C VAL A 59 -1.15 -1.22 8.08
N LYS A 60 -2.08 -0.72 7.24
CA LYS A 60 -3.00 -1.58 6.47
C LYS A 60 -2.24 -2.46 5.47
N PHE A 61 -1.26 -1.92 4.74
CA PHE A 61 -0.43 -2.72 3.83
C PHE A 61 0.39 -3.80 4.56
N ALA A 62 0.90 -3.49 5.76
CA ALA A 62 1.58 -4.48 6.60
C ALA A 62 0.61 -5.57 7.09
N GLN A 63 -0.56 -5.20 7.59
CA GLN A 63 -1.60 -6.13 8.01
C GLN A 63 -2.06 -7.04 6.87
N TRP A 64 -2.14 -6.52 5.65
CA TRP A 64 -2.51 -7.31 4.49
C TRP A 64 -1.53 -8.45 4.21
N ARG A 65 -0.23 -8.15 4.25
CA ARG A 65 0.82 -9.18 4.12
C ARG A 65 0.75 -10.19 5.27
N GLU A 66 0.55 -9.72 6.49
CA GLU A 66 0.41 -10.58 7.67
C GLU A 66 -0.78 -11.56 7.53
N LEU A 67 -1.94 -11.08 7.05
CA LEU A 67 -3.12 -11.93 6.79
C LEU A 67 -2.79 -13.06 5.80
N ILE A 68 -2.08 -12.73 4.72
CA ILE A 68 -1.63 -13.71 3.72
C ILE A 68 -0.61 -14.68 4.32
N GLU A 69 0.32 -14.21 5.16
CA GLU A 69 1.37 -15.01 5.80
C GLU A 69 0.83 -15.98 6.85
N ARG A 70 -0.18 -15.57 7.63
CA ARG A 70 -0.80 -16.43 8.66
C ARG A 70 -1.91 -17.31 8.14
N GLY A 71 -2.44 -17.03 6.95
CA GLY A 71 -3.44 -17.89 6.32
C GLY A 71 -4.85 -17.58 6.77
N ALA A 72 -5.10 -16.30 7.02
CA ALA A 72 -6.41 -15.84 7.42
C ALA A 72 -7.48 -16.22 6.37
N PRO A 73 -8.74 -16.39 6.78
CA PRO A 73 -9.86 -16.52 5.85
C PRO A 73 -9.79 -15.48 4.73
N SER A 74 -10.06 -15.89 3.48
CA SER A 74 -10.01 -14.98 2.32
C SER A 74 -10.92 -13.74 2.47
N SER A 75 -11.99 -13.85 3.25
CA SER A 75 -12.90 -12.75 3.59
C SER A 75 -12.32 -11.73 4.58
N GLU A 76 -11.29 -12.08 5.37
CA GLU A 76 -10.53 -11.10 6.16
C GLU A 76 -9.64 -10.26 5.24
N THR A 77 -8.91 -10.91 4.33
CA THR A 77 -8.09 -10.23 3.33
C THR A 77 -8.94 -9.30 2.44
N GLU A 78 -10.10 -9.76 1.99
CA GLU A 78 -11.01 -8.97 1.16
C GLU A 78 -11.53 -7.72 1.86
N ARG A 79 -11.92 -7.82 3.14
CA ARG A 79 -12.35 -6.66 3.92
C ARG A 79 -11.24 -5.62 4.06
N LEU A 80 -10.03 -6.06 4.40
CA LEU A 80 -8.90 -5.15 4.51
C LEU A 80 -8.55 -4.50 3.15
N LEU A 81 -8.68 -5.22 2.05
CA LEU A 81 -8.49 -4.66 0.70
C LEU A 81 -9.52 -3.57 0.36
N MET A 82 -10.77 -3.68 0.84
CA MET A 82 -11.77 -2.60 0.72
C MET A 82 -11.38 -1.36 1.54
N ASP A 83 -10.78 -1.56 2.72
CA ASP A 83 -10.28 -0.46 3.56
C ASP A 83 -9.04 0.22 2.98
N ILE A 84 -8.20 -0.53 2.27
CA ILE A 84 -7.07 0.01 1.50
C ILE A 84 -7.61 0.79 0.30
N GLU A 85 -8.55 0.23 -0.48
CA GLU A 85 -9.16 0.91 -1.63
C GLU A 85 -9.77 2.26 -1.24
N SER A 86 -10.56 2.28 -0.15
CA SER A 86 -11.13 3.52 0.38
C SER A 86 -10.04 4.53 0.77
N GLY A 87 -8.91 4.04 1.27
CA GLY A 87 -7.73 4.85 1.53
C GLY A 87 -7.09 5.41 0.26
N LEU A 88 -7.00 4.64 -0.83
CA LEU A 88 -6.44 5.11 -2.10
C LEU A 88 -7.29 6.22 -2.73
N VAL A 89 -8.61 6.18 -2.57
CA VAL A 89 -9.50 7.29 -2.97
C VAL A 89 -9.14 8.57 -2.19
N GLU A 90 -8.87 8.45 -0.89
CA GLU A 90 -8.47 9.60 -0.07
C GLU A 90 -7.06 10.10 -0.42
N VAL A 91 -6.14 9.21 -0.81
CA VAL A 91 -4.85 9.60 -1.39
C VAL A 91 -5.04 10.48 -2.64
N GLU A 92 -5.95 10.09 -3.55
CA GLU A 92 -6.26 10.89 -4.74
C GLU A 92 -6.77 12.28 -4.37
N ARG A 93 -7.57 12.38 -3.30
CA ARG A 93 -8.08 13.67 -2.79
C ARG A 93 -6.99 14.53 -2.17
N LEU A 94 -6.13 13.93 -1.34
CA LEU A 94 -5.08 14.63 -0.61
C LEU A 94 -3.93 15.07 -1.53
N VAL A 95 -3.56 14.23 -2.50
CA VAL A 95 -2.38 14.43 -3.35
C VAL A 95 -2.74 14.96 -4.75
N GLY A 96 -3.95 14.70 -5.25
CA GLY A 96 -4.40 15.08 -6.59
C GLY A 96 -5.08 16.44 -6.70
N GLY A 97 -5.30 17.15 -5.60
CA GLY A 97 -5.91 18.49 -5.62
C GLY A 97 -5.01 19.56 -6.25
N PRO A 98 -5.56 20.60 -6.92
CA PRO A 98 -4.78 21.66 -7.58
C PRO A 98 -3.88 22.48 -6.64
N GLY A 99 -4.02 22.32 -5.33
CA GLY A 99 -3.19 22.99 -4.31
C GLY A 99 -1.79 22.43 -4.13
N LEU A 100 -1.47 21.26 -4.71
CA LEU A 100 -0.13 20.64 -4.64
C LEU A 100 0.69 20.78 -5.92
N ALA A 101 0.28 21.67 -6.83
CA ALA A 101 1.10 22.09 -7.98
C ALA A 101 2.31 22.96 -7.56
N ALA A 102 2.83 22.78 -6.35
CA ALA A 102 4.13 23.32 -5.95
C ALA A 102 5.20 22.26 -6.25
N PRO A 103 6.31 22.62 -6.91
CA PRO A 103 7.40 21.69 -7.16
C PRO A 103 8.05 21.31 -5.82
N LEU A 104 7.72 20.14 -5.29
CA LEU A 104 8.39 19.63 -4.10
C LEU A 104 9.64 18.85 -4.52
N PHE A 105 10.76 19.41 -4.08
CA PHE A 105 12.13 18.96 -4.29
C PHE A 105 12.35 17.48 -3.92
N VAL A 106 13.27 16.84 -4.65
CA VAL A 106 13.81 15.49 -4.37
C VAL A 106 14.53 15.48 -3.03
N GLY A 107 14.09 14.61 -2.11
CA GLY A 107 14.82 14.28 -0.88
C GLY A 107 14.87 12.77 -0.70
N LEU A 108 16.05 12.18 -0.93
CA LEU A 108 16.34 10.78 -0.63
C LEU A 108 16.20 10.51 0.88
N ALA A 109 15.45 9.49 1.28
CA ALA A 109 15.59 8.89 2.60
C ALA A 109 15.41 7.37 2.53
N SER A 110 16.53 6.68 2.72
CA SER A 110 16.65 5.23 2.85
C SER A 110 16.07 4.72 4.17
N PHE A 111 15.45 3.53 4.11
CA PHE A 111 15.32 2.46 5.11
C PHE A 111 15.05 2.78 6.60
N SER A 112 14.01 2.11 7.12
CA SER A 112 14.02 1.51 8.45
C SER A 112 13.75 0.00 8.34
N ILE A 113 14.79 -0.78 8.05
CA ILE A 113 14.85 -2.15 8.59
C ILE A 113 15.23 -1.94 10.06
N LEU A 114 14.23 -1.87 10.93
CA LEU A 114 14.46 -2.05 12.36
C LEU A 114 14.48 -3.57 12.58
N PHE A 115 15.69 -4.09 12.77
CA PHE A 115 15.91 -5.43 13.29
C PHE A 115 15.15 -5.57 14.62
N ARG A 116 14.09 -6.38 14.60
CA ARG A 116 13.55 -7.00 15.79
C ARG A 116 14.53 -8.10 16.19
N GLU A 117 15.47 -7.77 17.06
CA GLU A 117 16.12 -8.59 18.12
C GLU A 117 17.48 -7.97 18.50
N GLY A 118 17.60 -7.61 19.78
CA GLY A 118 18.77 -6.98 20.41
C GLY A 118 18.39 -6.27 21.70
#